data_AF-A0A024S6X1-F1
#
_entry.id   AF-A0A024S6X1-F1
#
_cell.length_a   1.000
_cell.length_b   1.000
_cell.length_c   1.000
_cell.angle_alpha   90.00
_cell.angle_beta   90.00
_cell.angle_gamma   90.00
#
_symmetry.space_group_name_H-M   'P 1'
#
loop_
_entity.id
_entity.type
_entity.pdbx_description
1 polymer ?
#
loop_
_entity_poly.entity_id
_entity_poly.type
_entity_poly.pdbx_seq_one_letter_code
_entity_poly.pdbx_strand_id
1 'polypeptide(L)'
;IVQVLLDHGADVNAIKGYYGTALIAASAGGYTKIVQVLLGRGADINATGGDYGTALVAAFKGGQIETVEVLLDNGADVNPASEQIGNELKAAAARGDIELVQMLLDHG
;
A
#
# COMPACT_ATOMS: atom_id res chain seq x y z
N ILE A 1 -3.05 10.44 -16.96
CA ILE A 1 -2.10 9.58 -17.71
C ILE A 1 -2.22 8.10 -17.33
N VAL A 2 -2.26 7.73 -16.04
CA VAL A 2 -2.38 6.32 -15.60
C VAL A 2 -3.57 5.60 -16.26
N GLN A 3 -4.78 6.17 -16.19
CA GLN A 3 -5.96 5.59 -16.85
C GLN A 3 -5.74 5.39 -18.36
N VAL A 4 -5.20 6.39 -19.06
CA VAL A 4 -4.90 6.30 -20.49
C VAL A 4 -3.94 5.14 -20.79
N LEU A 5 -2.88 4.96 -19.98
CA LEU A 5 -1.94 3.85 -20.18
C LEU A 5 -2.62 2.48 -20.00
N LEU A 6 -3.46 2.35 -18.97
CA LEU A 6 -4.22 1.12 -18.71
C LEU A 6 -5.26 0.86 -19.80
N ASP A 7 -5.90 1.90 -20.34
CA ASP A 7 -6.83 1.79 -21.47
C ASP A 7 -6.13 1.34 -22.76
N HIS A 8 -4.84 1.61 -22.90
CA HIS A 8 -4.01 1.16 -24.03
C HIS A 8 -3.28 -0.16 -23.76
N GLY A 9 -3.70 -0.92 -22.74
CA GLY A 9 -3.20 -2.27 -22.48
C GLY A 9 -1.88 -2.34 -21.73
N ALA A 10 -1.48 -1.28 -21.01
CA ALA A 10 -0.39 -1.40 -20.05
C ALA A 10 -0.74 -2.45 -18.99
N ASP A 11 0.20 -3.36 -18.73
CA ASP A 11 0.05 -4.37 -17.68
C ASP A 11 0.09 -3.71 -16.30
N VAL A 12 -1.05 -3.75 -15.60
CA VAL A 12 -1.24 -3.16 -14.28
C VAL A 12 -0.32 -3.79 -13.21
N ASN A 13 0.10 -5.03 -13.43
CA ASN A 13 0.92 -5.82 -12.51
C ASN A 13 2.38 -5.94 -12.96
N ALA A 14 2.81 -5.15 -13.95
CA ALA A 14 4.18 -5.15 -14.40
C ALA A 14 5.15 -4.84 -13.23
N ILE A 15 6.14 -5.72 -13.04
CA ILE A 15 7.19 -5.57 -12.03
C ILE A 15 8.46 -5.02 -12.69
N LYS A 16 8.80 -3.76 -12.43
CA LYS A 16 10.00 -3.11 -12.98
C LYS A 16 10.52 -1.97 -12.12
N GLY A 17 11.85 -1.88 -12.01
CA GLY A 17 12.53 -0.76 -11.36
C GLY A 17 12.44 -0.77 -9.84
N TYR A 18 12.79 0.36 -9.22
CA TYR A 18 13.00 0.50 -7.79
C TYR A 18 11.79 0.13 -6.92
N TYR A 19 10.58 0.46 -7.38
CA TYR A 19 9.34 0.23 -6.64
C TYR A 19 8.70 -1.14 -6.93
N GLY A 20 9.15 -1.89 -7.93
CA GLY A 20 8.46 -3.11 -8.34
C GLY A 20 7.20 -2.80 -9.14
N THR A 21 6.04 -2.64 -8.50
CA THR A 21 4.75 -2.39 -9.18
C THR A 21 4.33 -0.92 -9.16
N ALA A 22 3.42 -0.56 -10.07
CA ALA A 22 2.78 0.75 -10.05
C ALA A 22 2.00 1.00 -8.74
N LEU A 23 1.41 -0.05 -8.16
CA LEU A 23 0.68 0.04 -6.90
C LEU A 23 1.62 0.38 -5.74
N ILE A 24 2.78 -0.27 -5.65
CA ILE A 24 3.80 0.02 -4.63
C ILE A 24 4.32 1.46 -4.77
N ALA A 25 4.60 1.90 -6.00
CA ALA A 25 5.07 3.27 -6.26
C ALA A 25 4.02 4.33 -5.87
N ALA A 26 2.76 4.13 -6.27
CA ALA A 26 1.66 5.02 -5.92
C ALA A 26 1.43 5.07 -4.40
N SER A 27 1.60 3.94 -3.73
CA SER A 27 1.41 3.83 -2.27
C SER A 27 2.50 4.55 -1.49
N ALA A 28 3.77 4.41 -1.89
CA ALA A 28 4.87 5.18 -1.30
C ALA A 28 4.67 6.70 -1.41
N GLY A 29 4.07 7.16 -2.51
CA GLY A 29 3.82 8.57 -2.80
C GLY A 29 2.51 9.13 -2.24
N GLY A 30 1.65 8.32 -1.63
CA GLY A 30 0.35 8.76 -1.10
C GLY A 30 -0.65 9.13 -2.20
N TYR A 31 -0.50 8.58 -3.40
CA TYR A 31 -1.40 8.88 -4.51
C TYR A 31 -2.69 8.04 -4.41
N THR A 32 -3.49 8.25 -3.35
CA THR A 32 -4.67 7.46 -3.00
C THR A 32 -5.62 7.25 -4.18
N LYS A 33 -5.90 8.29 -4.97
CA LYS A 33 -6.76 8.17 -6.18
C LYS A 33 -6.15 7.26 -7.26
N ILE A 34 -4.82 7.25 -7.39
CA ILE A 34 -4.14 6.35 -8.32
C ILE A 34 -4.17 4.93 -7.79
N VAL A 35 -3.97 4.73 -6.48
CA VAL A 35 -4.12 3.43 -5.81
C VAL A 35 -5.50 2.83 -6.09
N GLN A 36 -6.58 3.60 -5.85
CA GLN A 36 -7.95 3.16 -6.15
C GLN A 36 -8.16 2.81 -7.63
N VAL A 37 -7.60 3.60 -8.55
CA VAL A 37 -7.67 3.29 -10.00
C VAL A 37 -6.95 1.99 -10.33
N LEU A 38 -5.77 1.76 -9.75
CA LEU A 38 -4.98 0.55 -9.99
C LEU A 38 -5.70 -0.69 -9.44
N LEU A 39 -6.21 -0.62 -8.21
CA LEU A 39 -7.01 -1.69 -7.60
C LEU A 39 -8.27 -1.99 -8.42
N GLY A 40 -9.00 -0.95 -8.85
CA GLY A 40 -10.16 -1.08 -9.72
C GLY A 40 -9.84 -1.63 -11.13
N ARG A 41 -8.56 -1.71 -11.50
CA ARG A 41 -8.07 -2.31 -12.75
C ARG A 41 -7.42 -3.68 -12.54
N GLY A 42 -7.54 -4.26 -11.34
CA GLY A 42 -7.03 -5.59 -11.03
C GLY A 42 -5.54 -5.63 -10.66
N ALA A 43 -5.01 -4.52 -10.12
CA ALA A 43 -3.70 -4.58 -9.47
C ALA A 43 -3.73 -5.60 -8.33
N ASP A 44 -2.74 -6.49 -8.29
CA ASP A 44 -2.56 -7.44 -7.19
C ASP A 44 -2.12 -6.66 -5.95
N ILE A 45 -3.03 -6.60 -4.97
CA ILE A 45 -2.86 -5.83 -3.75
C ILE A 45 -1.70 -6.32 -2.87
N ASN A 46 -1.40 -7.62 -2.96
CA ASN A 46 -0.36 -8.28 -2.19
C ASN A 46 0.88 -8.58 -3.04
N ALA A 47 0.96 -8.01 -4.24
CA ALA A 47 2.13 -8.12 -5.09
C ALA A 47 3.38 -7.66 -4.34
N THR A 48 4.46 -8.42 -4.53
CA THR A 48 5.76 -8.10 -3.93
C THR A 48 6.73 -7.56 -4.96
N GLY A 49 7.49 -6.53 -4.59
CA GLY A 49 8.50 -5.96 -5.46
C GLY A 49 9.22 -4.74 -4.88
N GLY A 50 10.34 -4.40 -5.52
CA GLY A 50 11.16 -3.26 -5.12
C GLY A 50 11.66 -3.31 -3.67
N ASP A 51 12.14 -2.17 -3.18
CA ASP A 51 12.72 -2.05 -1.82
C ASP A 51 11.66 -2.01 -0.69
N TYR A 52 10.39 -1.83 -1.06
CA TYR A 52 9.30 -1.75 -0.09
C TYR A 52 8.67 -3.11 0.21
N GLY A 53 8.80 -4.09 -0.68
CA GLY A 53 8.10 -5.36 -0.54
C GLY A 53 6.66 -5.23 -1.00
N THR A 54 5.75 -4.65 -0.21
CA THR A 54 4.32 -4.53 -0.54
C THR A 54 3.84 -3.09 -0.61
N ALA A 55 2.65 -2.88 -1.20
CA ALA A 55 2.00 -1.58 -1.25
C ALA A 55 1.70 -1.03 0.15
N LEU A 56 1.24 -1.90 1.07
CA LEU A 56 0.95 -1.54 2.46
C LEU A 56 2.21 -1.06 3.20
N VAL A 57 3.33 -1.78 3.07
CA VAL A 57 4.61 -1.36 3.67
C VAL A 57 5.12 -0.06 3.05
N ALA A 58 4.90 0.14 1.74
CA ALA A 58 5.26 1.39 1.07
C ALA A 58 4.48 2.60 1.61
N ALA A 59 3.17 2.46 1.80
CA ALA A 59 2.33 3.50 2.39
C ALA A 59 2.79 3.86 3.81
N PHE A 60 3.12 2.86 4.64
CA PHE A 60 3.66 3.09 5.98
C PHE A 60 4.98 3.85 5.97
N LYS A 61 5.96 3.40 5.18
CA LYS A 61 7.26 4.11 5.07
C LYS A 61 7.10 5.55 4.56
N GLY A 62 6.06 5.81 3.76
CA GLY A 62 5.71 7.15 3.30
C GLY A 62 4.87 7.98 4.28
N GLY A 63 4.36 7.40 5.37
CA GLY A 63 3.43 8.04 6.31
C GLY A 63 2.03 8.30 5.72
N GLN A 64 1.60 7.50 4.74
CA GLN A 64 0.41 7.76 3.92
C GLN A 64 -0.85 7.08 4.48
N ILE A 65 -1.39 7.62 5.58
CA ILE A 65 -2.48 6.98 6.35
C ILE A 65 -3.75 6.75 5.52
N GLU A 66 -4.19 7.71 4.72
CA GLU A 66 -5.37 7.54 3.83
C GLU A 66 -5.13 6.38 2.83
N THR A 67 -3.89 6.20 2.37
CA THR A 67 -3.55 5.10 1.47
C THR A 67 -3.48 3.76 2.21
N VAL A 68 -3.00 3.74 3.46
CA VAL A 68 -3.05 2.56 4.33
C VAL A 68 -4.49 2.09 4.49
N GLU A 69 -5.41 2.99 4.84
CA GLU A 69 -6.84 2.67 5.01
C GLU A 69 -7.41 2.06 3.73
N VAL A 70 -7.22 2.70 2.58
CA VAL A 70 -7.69 2.17 1.28
C VAL A 70 -7.13 0.78 0.98
N LEU A 71 -5.85 0.54 1.26
CA LEU A 71 -5.25 -0.77 1.02
C LEU A 71 -5.84 -1.84 1.96
N LEU A 72 -6.02 -1.52 3.23
CA LEU A 72 -6.62 -2.43 4.21
C LEU A 72 -8.08 -2.75 3.88
N ASP A 73 -8.89 -1.74 3.54
CA ASP A 73 -10.28 -1.90 3.10
C ASP A 73 -10.42 -2.76 1.84
N ASN A 74 -9.37 -2.82 1.00
CA ASN A 74 -9.32 -3.67 -0.20
C ASN A 74 -8.66 -5.03 0.05
N GLY A 75 -8.37 -5.38 1.30
CA GLY A 75 -7.88 -6.69 1.70
C GLY A 75 -6.37 -6.88 1.59
N ALA A 76 -5.58 -5.82 1.76
CA ALA A 76 -4.13 -5.94 1.85
C ALA A 76 -3.74 -6.76 3.09
N ASP A 77 -2.83 -7.72 2.91
CA ASP A 77 -2.40 -8.59 4.01
C ASP A 77 -1.60 -7.79 5.04
N VAL A 78 -2.12 -7.74 6.26
CA VAL A 78 -1.35 -7.27 7.42
C VAL A 78 -0.44 -8.39 7.85
N ASN A 79 0.85 -8.28 7.53
CA ASN A 79 1.85 -9.19 8.07
C ASN A 79 2.51 -8.58 9.32
N PRO A 80 2.07 -8.94 10.55
CA PRO A 80 2.66 -8.43 11.77
C PRO A 80 4.10 -8.90 12.00
N ALA A 81 4.55 -9.96 11.31
CA ALA A 81 5.95 -10.38 11.30
C ALA A 81 6.82 -9.50 10.39
N SER A 82 6.22 -8.62 9.57
CA SER A 82 6.99 -7.60 8.89
C SER A 82 7.51 -6.60 9.92
N GLU A 83 8.83 -6.40 9.93
CA GLU A 83 9.48 -5.47 10.83
C GLU A 83 8.87 -4.06 10.73
N GLN A 84 8.45 -3.66 9.53
CA GLN A 84 7.86 -2.35 9.29
C GLN A 84 6.45 -2.20 9.86
N ILE A 85 5.53 -3.12 9.61
CA ILE A 85 4.17 -3.02 10.19
C ILE A 85 4.25 -3.10 11.72
N GLY A 86 5.10 -3.99 12.25
CA GLY A 86 5.32 -4.08 13.70
C GLY A 86 5.92 -2.80 14.29
N ASN A 87 6.84 -2.14 13.59
CA ASN A 87 7.41 -0.85 14.02
C ASN A 87 6.39 0.29 13.92
N GLU A 88 5.58 0.33 12.86
CA GLU A 88 4.54 1.36 12.74
C GLU A 88 3.46 1.19 13.80
N LEU A 89 3.02 -0.04 14.10
CA LEU A 89 2.07 -0.30 15.19
C LEU A 89 2.61 0.20 16.54
N LYS A 90 3.90 -0.06 16.83
CA LYS A 90 4.57 0.46 18.04
C LYS A 90 4.64 1.99 18.03
N ALA A 91 4.95 2.59 16.89
CA ALA A 91 5.04 4.05 16.75
C ALA A 91 3.66 4.70 16.94
N ALA A 92 2.60 4.14 16.32
CA ALA A 92 1.22 4.57 16.48
C ALA A 92 0.79 4.50 17.96
N ALA A 93 1.06 3.38 18.63
CA ALA A 93 0.79 3.22 20.06
C ALA A 93 1.54 4.25 20.91
N ALA A 94 2.82 4.52 20.61
CA ALA A 94 3.63 5.51 21.32
C ALA A 94 3.14 6.96 21.11
N ARG A 95 2.56 7.27 19.94
CA ARG A 95 1.94 8.57 19.63
C ARG A 95 0.54 8.71 20.22
N GLY A 96 -0.07 7.62 20.69
CA GLY A 96 -1.48 7.60 21.10
C GLY A 96 -2.44 7.67 19.90
N ASP A 97 -2.01 7.23 18.72
CA ASP A 97 -2.81 7.18 17.50
C ASP A 97 -3.76 5.97 17.55
N ILE A 98 -4.84 6.13 18.32
CA ILE A 98 -5.81 5.06 18.58
C ILE A 98 -6.48 4.59 17.30
N GLU A 99 -6.71 5.50 16.35
CA GLU A 99 -7.36 5.20 15.07
C GLU A 99 -6.49 4.26 14.24
N LEU A 100 -5.20 4.58 14.06
CA LEU A 100 -4.29 3.72 13.30
C LEU A 100 -4.03 2.38 14.00
N VAL A 101 -3.94 2.37 15.33
CA VAL A 101 -3.82 1.13 16.11
C VAL A 101 -5.03 0.23 15.90
N GLN A 102 -6.25 0.78 16.00
CA GLN A 102 -7.47 0.02 15.82
C GLN A 102 -7.58 -0.50 14.38
N MET A 103 -7.30 0.36 13.40
CA MET A 103 -7.32 -0.01 11.98
C MET A 103 -6.40 -1.19 11.68
N LEU A 104 -5.18 -1.20 12.22
CA LEU A 104 -4.23 -2.30 12.06
C LEU A 104 -4.65 -3.60 12.77
N LEU A 105 -5.29 -3.49 13.93
CA LEU A 105 -5.78 -4.64 14.68
C LEU A 105 -7.03 -5.26 14.06
N ASP A 106 -7.87 -4.48 13.39
CA ASP A 106 -9.09 -4.97 12.74
C ASP A 106 -8.78 -5.73 11.44
N HIS A 107 -7.61 -5.50 10.84
CA HIS A 107 -7.19 -6.09 9.56
C HIS A 107 -6.06 -7.13 9.69
N GLY A 108 -5.57 -7.44 10.90
CA GLY A 108 -4.49 -8.41 11.16
C GLY A 108 -4.89 -9.56 12.07
#